data_AF-A0A7X7HYL9-F1
#
_entry.id   AF-A0A7X7HYL9-F1
#
_cell.length_a   1.000
_cell.length_b   1.000
_cell.length_c   1.000
_cell.angle_alpha   90.00
_cell.angle_beta   90.00
_cell.angle_gamma   90.00
#
_symmetry.space_group_name_H-M   'P 1'
#
loop_
_entity.id
_entity.type
_entity.pdbx_description
1 polymer ?
#
loop_
_entity_poly.entity_id
_entity_poly.type
_entity_poly.pdbx_seq_one_letter_code
_entity_poly.pdbx_strand_id
1 'polypeptide(L)'
;MAEGGSMKYCRRCVNIDTRPNIFFDEQGLCPVCRYEESKRNQVVDWESRDRDLQAICDWGRAHTKTHYDCIVTVSGGKDSLRQALFARDELKMNPLLVSCVYPPEQQTERGAANVANLISLGFDTVSLSLNPQLWKRLMREGFFRFGNWARSTEMALYSIPIHVAIAYHIPLIFYGENPAFTIGEKHGKLDGDASQLKQGNTIRGGPAQLLPPDVSPAEAHFYYYPPDEDMEYAHLRLVYLGYYIRDWYGFRNAEIAIAHGLTTRTEPPEMTGDLWGVSALDEDFRIVNQMMKYVKFGFGHVTDQVIEAIHQGKMTRTEGLELIRKYDGKCDHSYIVRYCRYLGITENEFWEVVERFRNRDLVERGPDGQWCLKDP
;
A
#
# COMPACT_ATOMS: atom_id res chain seq x y z
N MET A 1 13.90 -26.20 0.47
CA MET A 1 12.71 -26.98 0.86
C MET A 1 12.88 -27.27 2.33
N ALA A 2 12.17 -26.54 3.18
CA ALA A 2 12.12 -26.83 4.61
C ALA A 2 11.11 -27.96 4.81
N GLU A 3 11.51 -28.98 5.57
CA GLU A 3 10.67 -30.08 6.03
C GLU A 3 9.41 -29.54 6.71
N GLY A 4 8.29 -30.26 6.59
CA GLY A 4 6.94 -29.86 7.00
C GLY A 4 6.81 -29.44 8.47
N GLY A 5 7.18 -28.21 8.77
CA GLY A 5 6.84 -27.51 10.01
C GLY A 5 5.50 -26.80 9.86
N SER A 6 4.67 -26.86 10.91
CA SER A 6 3.43 -26.10 10.99
C SER A 6 3.69 -24.60 10.77
N MET A 7 2.73 -23.90 10.16
CA MET A 7 2.76 -22.43 10.04
C MET A 7 3.05 -21.80 11.41
N LYS A 8 3.93 -20.79 11.43
CA LYS A 8 4.23 -20.07 12.67
C LYS A 8 3.55 -18.72 12.65
N TYR A 9 2.93 -18.40 13.77
CA TYR A 9 2.35 -17.09 14.01
C TYR A 9 3.17 -16.36 15.07
N CYS A 10 3.31 -15.05 14.89
CA CYS A 10 3.84 -14.16 15.92
C CYS A 10 3.06 -14.40 17.22
N ARG A 11 3.76 -14.57 18.35
CA ARG A 11 3.13 -14.90 19.65
C ARG A 11 2.20 -13.82 20.20
N ARG A 12 2.32 -12.56 19.74
CA ARG A 12 1.58 -11.42 20.27
C ARG A 12 0.42 -10.95 19.40
N CYS A 13 0.62 -10.82 18.09
CA CYS A 13 -0.44 -10.42 17.15
C CYS A 13 -1.04 -11.64 16.47
N VAL A 14 -1.01 -11.72 15.14
CA VAL A 14 -1.40 -12.88 14.30
C VAL A 14 -0.60 -12.89 12.98
N ASN A 15 0.50 -12.13 12.90
CA ASN A 15 1.33 -12.09 11.70
C ASN A 15 1.95 -13.47 11.45
N ILE A 16 2.01 -13.88 10.18
CA ILE A 16 2.34 -15.24 9.74
C ILE A 16 3.72 -15.30 9.10
N ASP A 17 4.47 -16.38 9.32
CA ASP A 17 5.83 -16.58 8.82
C ASP A 17 5.93 -16.81 7.29
N THR A 18 4.79 -17.02 6.63
CA THR A 18 4.65 -17.09 5.17
C THR A 18 4.58 -15.71 4.50
N ARG A 19 4.47 -14.61 5.27
CA ARG A 19 4.58 -13.25 4.73
C ARG A 19 5.96 -13.07 4.09
N PRO A 20 6.05 -12.64 2.82
CA PRO A 20 7.34 -12.39 2.18
C PRO A 20 8.21 -11.44 3.02
N ASN A 21 9.49 -11.77 3.18
CA ASN A 21 10.50 -10.98 3.90
C ASN A 21 10.21 -10.72 5.39
N ILE A 22 9.30 -11.48 6.02
CA ILE A 22 9.11 -11.42 7.47
C ILE A 22 10.19 -12.25 8.20
N PHE A 23 10.50 -11.85 9.44
CA PHE A 23 11.31 -12.65 10.34
C PHE A 23 10.71 -12.59 11.74
N PHE A 24 10.83 -13.67 12.50
CA PHE A 24 10.54 -13.67 13.93
C PHE A 24 11.85 -13.76 14.71
N ASP A 25 11.93 -13.05 15.82
CA ASP A 25 13.05 -13.18 16.74
C ASP A 25 12.96 -14.47 17.57
N GLU A 26 13.95 -14.69 18.44
CA GLU A 26 14.05 -15.85 19.33
C GLU A 26 12.85 -15.99 20.30
N GLN A 27 12.12 -14.90 20.56
CA GLN A 27 10.93 -14.89 21.40
C GLN A 27 9.65 -15.16 20.58
N GLY A 28 9.76 -15.31 19.26
CA GLY A 28 8.65 -15.52 18.35
C GLY A 28 7.85 -14.25 18.06
N LEU A 29 8.46 -13.07 18.13
CA LEU A 29 7.81 -11.79 17.84
C LEU A 29 8.21 -11.26 16.46
N CYS A 30 7.21 -10.73 15.74
CA CYS A 30 7.42 -10.07 14.46
C CYS A 30 7.93 -8.62 14.62
N PRO A 31 8.47 -8.01 13.54
CA PRO A 31 9.07 -6.68 13.61
C PRO A 31 8.06 -5.59 14.01
N VAL A 32 6.81 -5.73 13.56
CA VAL A 32 5.72 -4.81 13.94
C VAL A 32 5.47 -4.88 15.45
N CYS A 33 5.37 -6.06 16.05
CA CYS A 33 5.19 -6.20 17.49
C CYS A 33 6.34 -5.58 18.28
N ARG A 34 7.58 -5.69 17.79
CA ARG A 34 8.76 -5.06 18.39
C ARG A 34 8.69 -3.54 18.30
N TYR A 35 8.29 -3.02 17.15
CA TYR A 35 8.10 -1.58 16.99
C TYR A 35 7.01 -1.03 17.92
N GLU A 36 5.87 -1.72 18.02
CA GLU A 36 4.77 -1.34 18.92
C GLU A 36 5.15 -1.47 20.41
N GLU A 37 5.99 -2.43 20.77
CA GLU A 37 6.58 -2.52 22.10
C GLU A 37 7.53 -1.34 22.38
N SER A 38 8.36 -0.96 21.41
CA SER A 38 9.25 0.21 21.53
C SER A 38 8.49 1.52 21.75
N LYS A 39 7.33 1.68 21.09
CA LYS A 39 6.45 2.84 21.29
C LYS A 39 5.84 2.84 22.69
N ARG A 40 5.31 1.70 23.14
CA ARG A 40 4.68 1.56 24.47
C ARG A 40 5.68 1.76 25.62
N ASN A 41 6.91 1.29 25.45
CA ASN A 41 7.97 1.43 26.44
C ASN A 41 8.68 2.80 26.39
N GLN A 42 8.14 3.77 25.62
CA GLN A 42 8.70 5.11 25.46
C GLN A 42 10.17 5.11 25.00
N VAL A 43 10.57 4.08 24.25
CA VAL A 43 11.91 3.96 23.67
C VAL A 43 12.03 4.87 22.44
N VAL A 44 10.91 5.16 21.77
CA VAL A 44 10.86 6.11 20.66
C VAL A 44 10.98 7.54 21.20
N ASP A 45 12.11 8.18 20.89
CA ASP A 45 12.32 9.60 21.17
C ASP A 45 11.54 10.46 20.16
N TRP A 46 10.32 10.80 20.55
CA TRP A 46 9.45 11.66 19.74
C TRP A 46 9.94 13.10 19.64
N GLU A 47 10.64 13.62 20.65
CA GLU A 47 11.20 14.98 20.56
C GLU A 47 12.33 15.05 19.54
N SER A 48 13.16 14.01 19.45
CA SER A 48 14.15 13.89 18.38
C SER A 48 13.49 13.78 17.02
N ARG A 49 12.43 12.98 16.87
CA ARG A 49 11.67 12.88 15.62
C ARG A 49 11.06 14.23 15.23
N ASP A 50 10.52 14.98 16.17
CA ASP A 50 9.94 16.31 15.93
C ASP A 50 11.03 17.30 15.46
N ARG A 51 12.23 17.28 16.08
CA ARG A 51 13.39 18.09 15.63
C ARG A 51 13.86 17.69 14.24
N ASP A 52 13.95 16.39 13.97
CA ASP A 52 14.37 15.87 12.67
C ASP A 52 13.38 16.28 11.56
N LEU A 53 12.07 16.18 11.85
CA LEU A 53 11.02 16.59 10.91
C LEU A 53 11.05 18.10 10.64
N GLN A 54 11.26 18.92 11.68
CA GLN A 54 11.40 20.36 11.49
C GLN A 54 12.61 20.68 10.61
N ALA A 55 13.76 20.03 10.84
CA ALA A 55 14.94 20.20 10.01
C ALA A 55 14.71 19.75 8.55
N ILE A 56 13.92 18.70 8.32
CA ILE A 56 13.48 18.28 6.99
C ILE A 56 12.63 19.37 6.31
N CYS A 57 11.67 19.94 7.04
CA CYS A 57 10.78 20.98 6.52
C CYS A 57 11.54 22.26 6.18
N ASP A 58 12.42 22.71 7.07
CA ASP A 58 13.27 23.89 6.85
C ASP A 58 14.21 23.69 5.66
N TRP A 59 14.74 22.48 5.52
CA TRP A 59 15.53 22.11 4.34
C TRP A 59 14.68 22.18 3.07
N GLY A 60 13.45 21.65 3.05
CA GLY A 60 12.55 21.70 1.89
C GLY A 60 12.26 23.14 1.44
N ARG A 61 11.92 24.02 2.40
CA ARG A 61 11.70 25.46 2.15
C ARG A 61 12.93 26.16 1.58
N ALA A 62 14.12 25.81 2.08
CA ALA A 62 15.36 26.43 1.64
C ALA A 62 15.83 25.96 0.25
N HIS A 63 15.38 24.79 -0.21
CA HIS A 63 15.88 24.17 -1.45
C HIS A 63 14.85 24.16 -2.59
N THR A 64 13.59 24.52 -2.34
CA THR A 64 12.63 24.73 -3.43
C THR A 64 12.94 26.02 -4.19
N LYS A 65 12.66 26.01 -5.50
CA LYS A 65 12.69 27.19 -6.37
C LYS A 65 11.30 27.63 -6.80
N THR A 66 10.26 27.00 -6.25
CA THR A 66 8.87 27.22 -6.63
C THR A 66 8.06 27.72 -5.44
N HIS A 67 6.77 27.96 -5.66
CA HIS A 67 5.83 28.23 -4.57
C HIS A 67 5.71 27.05 -3.59
N TYR A 68 5.86 25.82 -4.08
CA TYR A 68 5.68 24.60 -3.28
C TYR A 68 6.99 24.16 -2.65
N ASP A 69 6.98 23.89 -1.36
CA ASP A 69 8.18 23.47 -0.60
C ASP A 69 8.26 21.95 -0.36
N CYS A 70 7.19 21.22 -0.68
CA CYS A 70 7.19 19.76 -0.74
C CYS A 70 6.14 19.21 -1.72
N ILE A 71 6.33 17.95 -2.09
CA ILE A 71 5.30 17.11 -2.68
C ILE A 71 4.72 16.20 -1.61
N VAL A 72 3.40 16.03 -1.59
CA VAL A 72 2.72 14.97 -0.83
C VAL A 72 2.05 14.03 -1.82
N THR A 73 2.36 12.74 -1.72
CA THR A 73 1.75 11.73 -2.59
C THR A 73 0.35 11.38 -2.10
N VAL A 74 -0.65 11.42 -2.98
CA VAL A 74 -2.05 11.23 -2.56
C VAL A 74 -2.86 10.29 -3.47
N SER A 75 -3.74 9.50 -2.85
CA SER A 75 -4.75 8.69 -3.56
C SER A 75 -6.19 9.18 -3.34
N GLY A 76 -6.37 10.19 -2.47
CA GLY A 76 -7.69 10.57 -1.95
C GLY A 76 -8.19 9.66 -0.82
N GLY A 77 -7.43 8.62 -0.44
CA GLY A 77 -7.74 7.76 0.69
C GLY A 77 -7.41 8.39 2.05
N LYS A 78 -7.81 7.70 3.12
CA LYS A 78 -7.66 8.13 4.52
C LYS A 78 -6.25 8.59 4.91
N ASP A 79 -5.23 7.83 4.51
CA ASP A 79 -3.85 8.09 4.93
C ASP A 79 -3.33 9.32 4.21
N SER A 80 -3.49 9.38 2.88
CA SER A 80 -3.06 10.52 2.08
C SER A 80 -3.77 11.83 2.42
N LEU A 81 -5.08 11.78 2.73
CA LEU A 81 -5.82 12.96 3.17
C LEU A 81 -5.24 13.49 4.48
N ARG A 82 -5.00 12.61 5.45
CA ARG A 82 -4.34 12.99 6.71
C ARG A 82 -2.96 13.59 6.46
N GLN A 83 -2.15 13.04 5.56
CA GLN A 83 -0.83 13.59 5.24
C GLN A 83 -0.90 15.00 4.67
N ALA A 84 -1.81 15.22 3.71
CA ALA A 84 -1.99 16.53 3.10
C ALA A 84 -2.37 17.58 4.15
N LEU A 85 -3.34 17.27 5.02
CA LEU A 85 -3.73 18.14 6.13
C LEU A 85 -2.57 18.36 7.11
N PHE A 86 -1.88 17.30 7.53
CA PHE A 86 -0.77 17.42 8.47
C PHE A 86 0.38 18.27 7.92
N ALA A 87 0.74 18.09 6.64
CA ALA A 87 1.79 18.87 5.99
C ALA A 87 1.43 20.37 5.93
N ARG A 88 0.21 20.71 5.52
CA ARG A 88 -0.24 22.10 5.43
C ARG A 88 -0.49 22.74 6.80
N ASP A 89 -1.22 22.04 7.66
CA ASP A 89 -1.81 22.62 8.86
C ASP A 89 -0.89 22.50 10.08
N GLU A 90 -0.16 21.39 10.24
CA GLU A 90 0.74 21.21 11.38
C GLU A 90 2.16 21.64 11.04
N LEU A 91 2.68 21.19 9.88
CA LEU A 91 4.05 21.52 9.47
C LEU A 91 4.17 22.90 8.82
N LYS A 92 3.06 23.55 8.47
CA LYS A 92 3.04 24.83 7.75
C LYS A 92 3.88 24.78 6.47
N MET A 93 3.85 23.64 5.79
CA MET A 93 4.40 23.48 4.46
C MET A 93 3.38 23.95 3.43
N ASN A 94 3.84 24.23 2.22
CA ASN A 94 3.01 24.52 1.06
C ASN A 94 3.09 23.36 0.05
N PRO A 95 2.31 22.28 0.23
CA PRO A 95 2.45 21.07 -0.55
C PRO A 95 1.83 21.19 -1.95
N LEU A 96 2.52 20.68 -2.97
CA LEU A 96 1.90 20.24 -4.21
C LEU A 96 1.46 18.78 -4.05
N LEU A 97 0.16 18.49 -4.17
CA LEU A 97 -0.30 17.12 -4.14
C LEU A 97 -0.03 16.43 -5.47
N VAL A 98 0.48 15.19 -5.43
CA VAL A 98 0.70 14.39 -6.64
C VAL A 98 -0.05 13.07 -6.52
N SER A 99 -0.96 12.84 -7.47
CA SER A 99 -1.83 11.66 -7.50
C SER A 99 -1.63 10.85 -8.77
N CYS A 100 -1.26 9.57 -8.61
CA CYS A 100 -1.38 8.58 -9.67
C CYS A 100 -2.82 8.06 -9.67
N VAL A 101 -3.64 8.54 -10.60
CA VAL A 101 -5.04 8.10 -10.68
C VAL A 101 -5.15 6.89 -11.60
N TYR A 102 -5.91 5.88 -11.16
CA TYR A 102 -6.21 4.71 -11.98
C TYR A 102 -6.90 5.13 -13.29
N PRO A 103 -6.72 4.38 -14.39
CA PRO A 103 -7.41 4.69 -15.63
C PRO A 103 -8.93 4.66 -15.45
N PRO A 104 -9.70 5.39 -16.29
CA PRO A 104 -11.14 5.60 -16.08
C PRO A 104 -11.98 4.33 -15.92
N GLU A 105 -11.59 3.23 -16.56
CA GLU A 105 -12.30 1.95 -16.51
C GLU A 105 -12.03 1.13 -15.23
N GLN A 106 -10.96 1.46 -14.49
CA GLN A 106 -10.62 0.82 -13.19
C GLN A 106 -10.98 1.72 -12.00
N GLN A 107 -10.89 3.04 -12.16
CA GLN A 107 -11.19 3.99 -11.09
C GLN A 107 -12.66 3.89 -10.67
N THR A 108 -12.91 3.86 -9.37
CA THR A 108 -14.28 3.94 -8.85
C THR A 108 -14.76 5.39 -8.80
N GLU A 109 -16.07 5.60 -8.92
CA GLU A 109 -16.69 6.92 -8.75
C GLU A 109 -16.39 7.50 -7.36
N ARG A 110 -16.42 6.66 -6.32
CA ARG A 110 -16.03 7.00 -4.95
C ARG A 110 -14.58 7.48 -4.87
N GLY A 111 -13.66 6.80 -5.56
CA GLY A 111 -12.27 7.20 -5.69
C GLY A 111 -12.11 8.60 -6.27
N ALA A 112 -12.75 8.84 -7.42
CA ALA A 112 -12.74 10.16 -8.07
C ALA A 112 -13.35 11.24 -7.15
N ALA A 113 -14.46 10.96 -6.49
CA ALA A 113 -15.11 11.87 -5.55
C ALA A 113 -14.22 12.17 -4.33
N ASN A 114 -13.49 11.18 -3.80
CA ASN A 114 -12.59 11.36 -2.67
C ASN A 114 -11.35 12.22 -3.03
N VAL A 115 -10.80 12.07 -4.24
CA VAL A 115 -9.76 12.97 -4.76
C VAL A 115 -10.31 14.39 -4.93
N ALA A 116 -11.51 14.53 -5.50
CA ALA A 116 -12.16 15.83 -5.65
C ALA A 116 -12.44 16.51 -4.30
N ASN A 117 -12.87 15.73 -3.29
CA ASN A 117 -13.03 16.21 -1.92
C ASN A 117 -11.69 16.72 -1.37
N LEU A 118 -10.61 15.95 -1.50
CA LEU A 118 -9.28 16.36 -1.05
C LEU A 118 -8.83 17.68 -1.71
N ILE A 119 -9.01 17.82 -3.03
CA ILE A 119 -8.70 19.07 -3.76
C ILE A 119 -9.54 20.24 -3.21
N SER A 120 -10.84 20.00 -2.96
CA SER A 120 -11.77 21.01 -2.44
C SER A 120 -11.42 21.51 -1.03
N LEU A 121 -10.55 20.81 -0.30
CA LEU A 121 -9.98 21.28 0.97
C LEU A 121 -8.94 22.39 0.78
N GLY A 122 -8.64 22.81 -0.45
CA GLY A 122 -7.76 23.92 -0.77
C GLY A 122 -6.33 23.49 -1.11
N PHE A 123 -6.18 22.45 -1.92
CA PHE A 123 -4.88 21.94 -2.35
C PHE A 123 -4.71 22.00 -3.86
N ASP A 124 -3.61 22.58 -4.31
CA ASP A 124 -3.15 22.41 -5.70
C ASP A 124 -2.69 20.96 -5.90
N THR A 125 -3.16 20.35 -6.99
CA THR A 125 -2.98 18.91 -7.23
C THR A 125 -2.65 18.62 -8.68
N VAL A 126 -1.59 17.84 -8.90
CA VAL A 126 -1.29 17.18 -10.18
C VAL A 126 -1.86 15.76 -10.13
N SER A 127 -2.90 15.51 -10.92
CA SER A 127 -3.45 14.16 -11.14
C SER A 127 -2.96 13.62 -12.48
N LEU A 128 -2.24 12.49 -12.45
CA LEU A 128 -1.67 11.85 -13.62
C LEU A 128 -2.30 10.47 -13.82
N SER A 129 -2.96 10.27 -14.96
CA SER A 129 -3.43 8.95 -15.41
C SER A 129 -2.56 8.47 -16.58
N LEU A 130 -2.25 7.17 -16.61
CA LEU A 130 -1.45 6.57 -17.67
C LEU A 130 -2.32 6.01 -18.80
N ASN A 131 -1.67 5.68 -19.92
CA ASN A 131 -2.31 5.06 -21.07
C ASN A 131 -3.10 3.80 -20.65
N PRO A 132 -4.45 3.80 -20.73
CA PRO A 132 -5.27 2.68 -20.25
C PRO A 132 -4.98 1.37 -20.98
N GLN A 133 -4.57 1.42 -22.25
CA GLN A 133 -4.27 0.23 -23.04
C GLN A 133 -2.98 -0.43 -22.54
N LEU A 134 -1.92 0.35 -22.34
CA LEU A 134 -0.67 -0.18 -21.78
C LEU A 134 -0.86 -0.64 -20.33
N TRP A 135 -1.59 0.13 -19.53
CA TRP A 135 -1.91 -0.20 -18.14
C TRP A 135 -2.56 -1.59 -18.01
N LYS A 136 -3.62 -1.84 -18.79
CA LYS A 136 -4.27 -3.16 -18.82
C LYS A 136 -3.33 -4.28 -19.22
N ARG A 137 -2.49 -4.07 -20.25
CA ARG A 137 -1.53 -5.07 -20.72
C ARG A 137 -0.50 -5.42 -19.65
N LEU A 138 0.06 -4.43 -18.96
CA LEU A 138 1.03 -4.64 -17.87
C LEU A 138 0.38 -5.26 -16.63
N MET A 139 -0.86 -4.88 -16.29
CA MET A 139 -1.63 -5.55 -15.24
C MET A 139 -1.85 -7.02 -15.58
N ARG A 140 -2.17 -7.32 -16.84
CA ARG A 140 -2.33 -8.70 -17.34
C ARG A 140 -1.05 -9.50 -17.13
N GLU A 141 0.10 -8.95 -17.51
CA GLU A 141 1.41 -9.56 -17.28
C GLU A 141 1.70 -9.79 -15.79
N GLY A 142 1.40 -8.81 -14.94
CA GLY A 142 1.52 -8.93 -13.48
C GLY A 142 0.69 -10.09 -12.93
N PHE A 143 -0.57 -10.19 -13.35
CA PHE A 143 -1.47 -11.28 -12.95
C PHE A 143 -0.99 -12.64 -13.45
N PHE A 144 -0.75 -12.80 -14.75
CA PHE A 144 -0.38 -14.09 -15.33
C PHE A 144 1.01 -14.57 -14.93
N ARG A 145 1.94 -13.71 -14.53
CA ARG A 145 3.31 -14.16 -14.23
C ARG A 145 3.64 -14.17 -12.75
N PHE A 146 2.92 -13.38 -11.96
CA PHE A 146 3.20 -13.26 -10.53
C PHE A 146 1.99 -13.53 -9.64
N GLY A 147 0.79 -13.69 -10.22
CA GLY A 147 -0.45 -13.75 -9.44
C GLY A 147 -0.65 -12.47 -8.62
N ASN A 148 -0.21 -11.32 -9.16
CA ASN A 148 -0.29 -10.01 -8.53
C ASN A 148 -0.37 -8.92 -9.62
N TRP A 149 -1.58 -8.43 -9.88
CA TRP A 149 -1.79 -7.39 -10.91
C TRP A 149 -1.16 -6.05 -10.51
N ALA A 150 -1.11 -5.78 -9.20
CA ALA A 150 -0.65 -4.51 -8.65
C ALA A 150 0.86 -4.30 -8.85
N ARG A 151 1.61 -5.34 -9.23
CA ARG A 151 3.03 -5.22 -9.50
C ARG A 151 3.35 -4.11 -10.51
N SER A 152 2.59 -4.04 -11.60
CA SER A 152 2.78 -2.99 -12.62
C SER A 152 2.27 -1.63 -12.18
N THR A 153 1.16 -1.58 -11.45
CA THR A 153 0.50 -0.32 -11.08
C THR A 153 1.24 0.38 -9.94
N GLU A 154 1.83 -0.38 -9.02
CA GLU A 154 2.68 0.15 -7.97
C GLU A 154 3.97 0.75 -8.53
N MET A 155 4.56 0.17 -9.58
CA MET A 155 5.70 0.79 -10.28
C MET A 155 5.38 2.21 -10.75
N ALA A 156 4.18 2.42 -11.28
CA ALA A 156 3.70 3.75 -11.65
C ALA A 156 3.41 4.63 -10.43
N LEU A 157 2.65 4.11 -9.47
CA LEU A 157 2.26 4.80 -8.24
C LEU A 157 3.45 5.45 -7.54
N TYR A 158 4.57 4.72 -7.44
CA TYR A 158 5.74 5.17 -6.71
C TYR A 158 6.73 6.00 -7.54
N SER A 159 6.79 5.82 -8.86
CA SER A 159 7.73 6.57 -9.71
C SER A 159 7.18 7.93 -10.17
N ILE A 160 5.87 8.05 -10.39
CA ILE A 160 5.23 9.31 -10.84
C ILE A 160 5.58 10.51 -9.95
N PRO A 161 5.48 10.45 -8.61
CA PRO A 161 5.84 11.57 -7.75
C PRO A 161 7.27 12.07 -7.93
N ILE A 162 8.18 11.18 -8.31
CA ILE A 162 9.61 11.48 -8.46
C ILE A 162 9.87 12.15 -9.81
N HIS A 163 9.23 11.66 -10.88
CA HIS A 163 9.22 12.36 -12.17
C HIS A 163 8.66 13.77 -12.03
N VAL A 164 7.56 13.93 -11.28
CA VAL A 164 6.96 15.25 -11.01
C VAL A 164 7.90 16.12 -10.17
N ALA A 165 8.54 15.57 -9.12
CA ALA A 165 9.51 16.30 -8.31
C ALA A 165 10.68 16.86 -9.14
N ILE A 166 11.22 16.05 -10.04
CA ILE A 166 12.29 16.46 -10.96
C ILE A 166 11.79 17.55 -11.92
N ALA A 167 10.64 17.32 -12.57
CA ALA A 167 10.08 18.21 -13.57
C ALA A 167 9.68 19.58 -13.02
N TYR A 168 9.15 19.62 -11.80
CA TYR A 168 8.74 20.86 -11.13
C TYR A 168 9.82 21.43 -10.20
N HIS A 169 10.98 20.79 -10.09
CA HIS A 169 12.08 21.21 -9.21
C HIS A 169 11.65 21.37 -7.74
N ILE A 170 10.87 20.41 -7.22
CA ILE A 170 10.43 20.36 -5.82
C ILE A 170 11.15 19.20 -5.13
N PRO A 171 12.20 19.47 -4.33
CA PRO A 171 13.15 18.42 -3.93
C PRO A 171 12.67 17.55 -2.75
N LEU A 172 11.73 18.03 -1.93
CA LEU A 172 11.22 17.28 -0.78
C LEU A 172 9.93 16.53 -1.14
N ILE A 173 9.91 15.21 -0.93
CA ILE A 173 8.76 14.34 -1.21
C ILE A 173 8.36 13.58 0.06
N PHE A 174 7.09 13.67 0.44
CA PHE A 174 6.48 12.90 1.51
C PHE A 174 5.66 11.72 0.95
N TYR A 175 6.03 10.51 1.38
CA TYR A 175 5.25 9.29 1.21
C TYR A 175 4.51 8.92 2.50
N GLY A 176 3.51 8.05 2.34
CA GLY A 176 2.68 7.39 3.35
C GLY A 176 3.42 6.82 4.56
N GLU A 177 3.67 5.52 4.44
CA GLU A 177 4.07 4.65 5.52
C GLU A 177 5.38 3.93 5.20
N ASN A 178 6.15 3.65 6.24
CA ASN A 178 7.29 2.75 6.12
C ASN A 178 6.80 1.29 6.32
N PRO A 179 6.90 0.43 5.29
CA PRO A 179 6.35 -0.94 5.33
C PRO A 179 6.99 -1.84 6.39
N ALA A 180 8.24 -1.55 6.80
CA ALA A 180 8.89 -2.30 7.88
C ALA A 180 8.18 -2.10 9.22
N PHE A 181 7.61 -0.91 9.46
CA PHE A 181 6.92 -0.58 10.70
C PHE A 181 5.43 -0.92 10.67
N THR A 182 4.77 -0.91 9.50
CA THR A 182 3.32 -1.21 9.39
C THR A 182 3.04 -2.69 9.22
N ILE A 183 3.80 -3.38 8.36
CA ILE A 183 3.52 -4.77 7.98
C ILE A 183 4.67 -5.74 8.26
N GLY A 184 5.84 -5.22 8.65
CA GLY A 184 7.00 -6.03 9.05
C GLY A 184 7.84 -6.51 7.88
N GLU A 185 7.66 -5.95 6.69
CA GLU A 185 8.42 -6.32 5.51
C GLU A 185 9.79 -5.65 5.53
N LYS A 186 10.87 -6.44 5.65
CA LYS A 186 12.23 -5.90 5.76
C LYS A 186 12.82 -5.54 4.39
N HIS A 187 12.34 -4.46 3.81
CA HIS A 187 13.02 -3.74 2.73
C HIS A 187 13.13 -2.26 3.10
N GLY A 188 14.24 -1.62 2.70
CA GLY A 188 14.50 -0.23 3.04
C GLY A 188 15.13 0.00 4.42
N LYS A 189 15.08 1.25 4.87
CA LYS A 189 15.64 1.70 6.15
C LYS A 189 14.61 1.64 7.28
N LEU A 190 15.09 1.54 8.51
CA LEU A 190 14.28 1.51 9.74
C LEU A 190 14.17 2.91 10.38
N ASP A 191 14.00 3.92 9.54
CA ASP A 191 13.86 5.32 9.92
C ASP A 191 12.83 6.02 9.00
N GLY A 192 12.80 7.35 9.01
CA GLY A 192 11.92 8.15 8.15
C GLY A 192 12.38 8.27 6.70
N ASP A 193 13.50 7.68 6.29
CA ASP A 193 14.06 7.83 4.94
C ASP A 193 13.42 6.85 3.94
N ALA A 194 12.80 7.40 2.89
CA ALA A 194 12.13 6.65 1.84
C ALA A 194 12.95 6.48 0.55
N SER A 195 14.24 6.84 0.53
CA SER A 195 15.14 6.70 -0.64
C SER A 195 15.28 5.27 -1.16
N GLN A 196 15.05 4.27 -0.30
CA GLN A 196 15.12 2.85 -0.66
C GLN A 196 13.78 2.25 -1.09
N LEU A 197 12.72 3.06 -1.26
CA LEU A 197 11.40 2.60 -1.68
C LEU A 197 11.45 1.80 -3.00
N LYS A 198 12.32 2.20 -3.95
CA LYS A 198 12.56 1.49 -5.21
C LYS A 198 13.02 0.03 -5.05
N GLN A 199 13.46 -0.38 -3.86
CA GLN A 199 13.87 -1.75 -3.54
C GLN A 199 12.71 -2.66 -3.10
N GLY A 200 11.49 -2.11 -3.00
CA GLY A 200 10.29 -2.88 -2.64
C GLY A 200 9.99 -4.00 -3.65
N ASN A 201 9.30 -5.04 -3.17
CA ASN A 201 9.06 -6.28 -3.92
C ASN A 201 8.43 -6.09 -5.31
N THR A 202 7.54 -5.10 -5.45
CA THR A 202 6.83 -4.80 -6.70
C THR A 202 7.60 -3.85 -7.62
N ILE A 203 8.48 -3.00 -7.05
CA ILE A 203 9.18 -1.93 -7.78
C ILE A 203 10.54 -2.39 -8.29
N ARG A 204 11.22 -3.21 -7.49
CA ARG A 204 12.58 -3.67 -7.78
C ARG A 204 12.65 -4.39 -9.13
N GLY A 205 13.62 -3.97 -9.94
CA GLY A 205 13.86 -4.50 -11.29
C GLY A 205 13.05 -3.81 -12.39
N GLY A 206 12.12 -2.92 -12.04
CA GLY A 206 11.36 -2.11 -12.99
C GLY A 206 10.43 -2.93 -13.91
N PRO A 207 9.79 -2.25 -14.89
CA PRO A 207 8.78 -2.86 -15.75
C PRO A 207 9.37 -3.70 -16.88
N ALA A 208 10.69 -3.71 -17.10
CA ALA A 208 11.34 -4.39 -18.23
C ALA A 208 10.91 -5.85 -18.36
N GLN A 209 10.82 -6.56 -17.23
CA GLN A 209 10.35 -7.94 -17.24
C GLN A 209 8.89 -8.08 -17.65
N LEU A 210 8.03 -7.07 -17.41
CA LEU A 210 6.60 -7.05 -17.71
C LEU A 210 6.26 -6.47 -19.09
N LEU A 211 7.21 -5.86 -19.80
CA LEU A 211 6.93 -5.22 -21.08
C LEU A 211 6.56 -6.26 -22.15
N PRO A 212 5.40 -6.09 -22.82
CA PRO A 212 5.11 -6.85 -24.03
C PRO A 212 6.15 -6.60 -25.13
N PRO A 213 6.44 -7.56 -26.03
CA PRO A 213 7.49 -7.43 -27.04
C PRO A 213 7.36 -6.24 -28.01
N ASP A 214 6.12 -5.78 -28.24
CA ASP A 214 5.78 -4.66 -29.11
C ASP A 214 5.74 -3.29 -28.40
N VAL A 215 6.02 -3.25 -27.09
CA VAL A 215 6.04 -2.01 -26.30
C VAL A 215 7.48 -1.58 -26.06
N SER A 216 7.80 -0.36 -26.46
CA SER A 216 9.12 0.20 -26.20
C SER A 216 9.27 0.65 -24.74
N PRO A 217 10.49 0.61 -24.16
CA PRO A 217 10.73 1.14 -22.82
C PRO A 217 10.32 2.62 -22.64
N ALA A 218 10.39 3.43 -23.71
CA ALA A 218 9.99 4.83 -23.68
C ALA A 218 8.49 5.02 -23.43
N GLU A 219 7.63 4.14 -23.94
CA GLU A 219 6.18 4.18 -23.68
C GLU A 219 5.84 3.87 -22.22
N ALA A 220 6.73 3.15 -21.52
CA ALA A 220 6.60 2.82 -20.12
C ALA A 220 7.35 3.79 -19.19
N HIS A 221 7.65 5.01 -19.64
CA HIS A 221 8.44 6.02 -18.90
C HIS A 221 8.02 6.16 -17.43
N PHE A 222 6.74 6.37 -17.15
CA PHE A 222 6.20 6.52 -15.80
C PHE A 222 6.05 5.21 -15.02
N TYR A 223 6.50 4.07 -15.54
CA TYR A 223 6.65 2.84 -14.78
C TYR A 223 8.10 2.62 -14.35
N TYR A 224 9.04 3.28 -15.02
CA TYR A 224 10.43 3.29 -14.59
C TYR A 224 10.60 4.34 -13.48
N TYR A 225 11.18 3.90 -12.37
CA TYR A 225 11.76 4.83 -11.41
C TYR A 225 12.82 5.69 -12.12
N PRO A 226 12.89 7.02 -11.88
CA PRO A 226 13.94 7.84 -12.45
C PRO A 226 15.34 7.29 -12.14
N PRO A 227 16.32 7.46 -13.06
CA PRO A 227 17.72 7.14 -12.79
C PRO A 227 18.26 7.81 -11.52
N ASP A 228 19.19 7.16 -10.84
CA ASP A 228 19.78 7.67 -9.60
C ASP A 228 20.49 9.01 -9.80
N GLU A 229 21.16 9.16 -10.94
CA GLU A 229 21.81 10.40 -11.37
C GLU A 229 20.83 11.58 -11.48
N ASP A 230 19.61 11.36 -12.00
CA ASP A 230 18.60 12.41 -12.10
C ASP A 230 18.06 12.81 -10.73
N MET A 231 17.87 11.84 -9.83
CA MET A 231 17.43 12.09 -8.46
C MET A 231 18.50 12.82 -7.64
N GLU A 232 19.77 12.45 -7.82
CA GLU A 232 20.91 13.12 -7.20
C GLU A 232 21.08 14.56 -7.72
N TYR A 233 20.95 14.76 -9.03
CA TYR A 233 21.00 16.08 -9.67
C TYR A 233 19.86 16.99 -9.20
N ALA A 234 18.65 16.45 -9.03
CA ALA A 234 17.51 17.17 -8.47
C ALA A 234 17.56 17.31 -6.94
N HIS A 235 18.59 16.77 -6.29
CA HIS A 235 18.77 16.77 -4.84
C HIS A 235 17.54 16.24 -4.08
N LEU A 236 16.91 15.18 -4.56
CA LEU A 236 15.66 14.71 -3.97
C LEU A 236 15.86 14.14 -2.56
N ARG A 237 14.93 14.48 -1.67
CA ARG A 237 14.82 13.91 -0.32
C ARG A 237 13.44 13.27 -0.16
N LEU A 238 13.42 11.94 -0.05
CA LEU A 238 12.21 11.15 0.07
C LEU A 238 12.00 10.76 1.55
N VAL A 239 10.82 11.03 2.10
CA VAL A 239 10.54 10.88 3.52
C VAL A 239 9.21 10.15 3.77
N TYR A 240 9.20 9.16 4.66
CA TYR A 240 7.98 8.55 5.18
C TYR A 240 7.38 9.41 6.29
N LEU A 241 6.37 10.22 5.97
CA LEU A 241 5.79 11.15 6.94
C LEU A 241 5.10 10.41 8.10
N GLY A 242 4.54 9.23 7.87
CA GLY A 242 3.96 8.38 8.92
C GLY A 242 4.95 7.94 10.01
N TYR A 243 6.27 7.98 9.74
CA TYR A 243 7.29 7.71 10.77
C TYR A 243 7.30 8.77 11.88
N TYR A 244 6.96 10.01 11.54
CA TYR A 244 7.01 11.16 12.44
C TYR A 244 5.67 11.44 13.14
N ILE A 245 4.57 10.87 12.65
CA ILE A 245 3.24 11.06 13.23
C ILE A 245 2.99 10.01 14.33
N ARG A 246 2.82 10.45 15.58
CA ARG A 246 2.76 9.59 16.78
C ARG A 246 1.68 8.52 16.73
N ASP A 247 0.51 8.90 16.21
CA ASP A 247 -0.71 8.10 16.12
C ASP A 247 -1.04 7.73 14.66
N TRP A 248 -0.02 7.46 13.84
CA TRP A 248 -0.17 6.97 12.47
C TRP A 248 -0.75 5.54 12.43
N TYR A 249 -2.08 5.46 12.41
CA TYR A 249 -2.84 4.21 12.35
C TYR A 249 -4.04 4.36 11.42
N GLY A 250 -4.42 3.28 10.74
CA GLY A 250 -5.53 3.23 9.81
C GLY A 250 -6.85 3.75 10.40
N PHE A 251 -7.20 3.36 11.63
CA PHE A 251 -8.40 3.88 12.32
C PHE A 251 -8.36 5.39 12.55
N ARG A 252 -7.23 5.90 13.04
CA ARG A 252 -7.08 7.32 13.34
C ARG A 252 -7.05 8.17 12.06
N ASN A 253 -6.38 7.67 11.03
CA ASN A 253 -6.37 8.27 9.70
C ASN A 253 -7.78 8.31 9.11
N ALA A 254 -8.55 7.22 9.25
CA ALA A 254 -9.93 7.16 8.79
C ALA A 254 -10.83 8.15 9.54
N GLU A 255 -10.74 8.22 10.87
CA GLU A 255 -11.52 9.17 11.69
C GLU A 255 -11.32 10.62 11.22
N ILE A 256 -10.06 11.04 11.06
CA ILE A 256 -9.71 12.38 10.59
C ILE A 256 -10.22 12.60 9.16
N ALA A 257 -10.01 11.64 8.27
CA ALA A 257 -10.40 11.78 6.87
C ALA A 257 -11.92 11.84 6.68
N ILE A 258 -12.68 11.03 7.41
CA ILE A 258 -14.16 11.04 7.40
C ILE A 258 -14.68 12.39 7.90
N ALA A 259 -14.08 12.94 8.96
CA ALA A 259 -14.42 14.28 9.46
C ALA A 259 -14.17 15.39 8.42
N HIS A 260 -13.34 15.13 7.41
CA HIS A 260 -13.04 16.03 6.29
C HIS A 260 -13.64 15.55 4.96
N GLY A 261 -14.72 14.77 4.97
CA GLY A 261 -15.51 14.45 3.78
C GLY A 261 -15.11 13.18 3.03
N LEU A 262 -14.20 12.34 3.58
CA LEU A 262 -13.91 11.03 2.99
C LEU A 262 -15.17 10.16 2.96
N THR A 263 -15.53 9.67 1.77
CA THR A 263 -16.59 8.69 1.57
C THR A 263 -16.03 7.28 1.62
N THR A 264 -16.60 6.43 2.48
CA THR A 264 -16.15 5.05 2.72
C THR A 264 -16.93 4.02 1.89
N ARG A 265 -16.49 2.76 1.98
CA ARG A 265 -17.20 1.61 1.44
C ARG A 265 -18.40 1.25 2.33
N THR A 266 -19.49 0.77 1.73
CA THR A 266 -20.68 0.29 2.46
C THR A 266 -20.88 -1.23 2.28
N GLU A 267 -20.23 -1.79 1.27
CA GLU A 267 -20.19 -3.22 0.98
C GLU A 267 -19.56 -4.00 2.17
N PRO A 268 -20.19 -5.11 2.61
CA PRO A 268 -19.81 -5.78 3.85
C PRO A 268 -18.52 -6.63 3.72
N PRO A 269 -17.88 -7.02 4.85
CA PRO A 269 -16.65 -7.82 4.85
C PRO A 269 -16.80 -9.18 4.15
N GLU A 270 -17.98 -9.80 4.18
CA GLU A 270 -18.29 -11.04 3.46
C GLU A 270 -18.05 -10.92 1.95
N MET A 271 -18.20 -9.72 1.39
CA MET A 271 -17.98 -9.46 -0.03
C MET A 271 -16.57 -8.98 -0.36
N THR A 272 -15.90 -8.34 0.59
CA THR A 272 -14.71 -7.51 0.30
C THR A 272 -13.43 -8.01 0.97
N GLY A 273 -13.54 -8.82 2.03
CA GLY A 273 -12.39 -9.12 2.89
C GLY A 273 -11.79 -7.86 3.53
N ASP A 274 -12.60 -6.84 3.79
CA ASP A 274 -12.24 -5.61 4.51
C ASP A 274 -13.22 -5.41 5.66
N LEU A 275 -12.72 -5.37 6.89
CA LEU A 275 -13.54 -5.22 8.10
C LEU A 275 -14.15 -3.82 8.24
N TRP A 276 -13.44 -2.80 7.75
CA TRP A 276 -13.70 -1.41 8.11
C TRP A 276 -14.19 -0.57 6.93
N GLY A 277 -13.95 -1.01 5.70
CA GLY A 277 -14.41 -0.31 4.50
C GLY A 277 -13.75 1.05 4.26
N VAL A 278 -12.53 1.25 4.77
CA VAL A 278 -11.79 2.53 4.69
C VAL A 278 -10.48 2.44 3.91
N SER A 279 -10.18 1.29 3.31
CA SER A 279 -8.94 1.03 2.55
C SER A 279 -9.24 0.85 1.07
N ALA A 280 -8.30 1.25 0.19
CA ALA A 280 -8.42 1.09 -1.27
C ALA A 280 -9.80 1.53 -1.80
N LEU A 281 -10.11 2.80 -1.57
CA LEU A 281 -11.41 3.41 -1.95
C LEU A 281 -11.39 3.95 -3.37
N ASP A 282 -10.22 4.00 -3.99
CA ASP A 282 -9.94 4.50 -5.32
C ASP A 282 -10.22 3.46 -6.41
N GLU A 283 -10.06 2.17 -6.12
CA GLU A 283 -10.36 1.07 -7.02
C GLU A 283 -10.80 -0.22 -6.29
N ASP A 284 -11.39 -1.17 -7.01
CA ASP A 284 -11.99 -2.38 -6.43
C ASP A 284 -11.16 -3.66 -6.63
N PHE A 285 -10.21 -3.70 -7.58
CA PHE A 285 -9.47 -4.92 -7.91
C PHE A 285 -8.45 -5.30 -6.85
N ARG A 286 -8.15 -4.42 -5.89
CA ARG A 286 -7.34 -4.79 -4.73
C ARG A 286 -8.01 -5.87 -3.90
N ILE A 287 -9.34 -5.96 -3.89
CA ILE A 287 -10.08 -7.07 -3.25
C ILE A 287 -9.66 -8.41 -3.88
N VAL A 288 -9.63 -8.48 -5.22
CA VAL A 288 -9.15 -9.66 -5.96
C VAL A 288 -7.67 -9.96 -5.64
N ASN A 289 -6.83 -8.93 -5.53
CA ASN A 289 -5.43 -9.12 -5.18
C ASN A 289 -5.22 -9.65 -3.76
N GLN A 290 -6.06 -9.24 -2.80
CA GLN A 290 -5.99 -9.75 -1.42
C GLN A 290 -6.49 -11.19 -1.32
N MET A 291 -7.48 -11.59 -2.10
CA MET A 291 -7.84 -13.01 -2.23
C MET A 291 -6.67 -13.81 -2.80
N MET A 292 -6.00 -13.31 -3.85
CA MET A 292 -4.80 -13.95 -4.41
C MET A 292 -3.68 -14.06 -3.37
N LYS A 293 -3.45 -13.00 -2.59
CA LYS A 293 -2.47 -12.99 -1.49
C LYS A 293 -2.82 -14.05 -0.42
N TYR A 294 -4.09 -14.17 -0.05
CA TYR A 294 -4.56 -15.20 0.86
C TYR A 294 -4.31 -16.61 0.31
N VAL A 295 -4.64 -16.87 -0.95
CA VAL A 295 -4.41 -18.18 -1.60
C VAL A 295 -2.92 -18.54 -1.69
N LYS A 296 -2.04 -17.54 -1.81
CA LYS A 296 -0.59 -17.72 -1.92
C LYS A 296 0.12 -17.87 -0.57
N PHE A 297 -0.31 -17.10 0.41
CA PHE A 297 0.45 -16.91 1.64
C PHE A 297 -0.36 -17.21 2.91
N GLY A 298 -1.64 -17.52 2.81
CA GLY A 298 -2.49 -17.84 3.96
C GLY A 298 -3.00 -16.60 4.73
N PHE A 299 -2.80 -15.39 4.21
CA PHE A 299 -3.33 -14.17 4.81
C PHE A 299 -3.68 -13.12 3.75
N GLY A 300 -4.73 -12.37 3.98
CA GLY A 300 -5.21 -11.27 3.16
C GLY A 300 -5.13 -9.94 3.90
N HIS A 301 -6.16 -9.11 3.74
CA HIS A 301 -6.23 -7.78 4.36
C HIS A 301 -6.82 -7.79 5.77
N VAL A 302 -7.73 -8.72 6.07
CA VAL A 302 -8.33 -8.82 7.40
C VAL A 302 -7.24 -9.11 8.43
N THR A 303 -6.28 -9.96 8.09
CA THR A 303 -5.10 -10.19 8.95
C THR A 303 -4.32 -8.90 9.21
N ASP A 304 -4.06 -8.05 8.20
CA ASP A 304 -3.36 -6.78 8.38
C ASP A 304 -4.15 -5.84 9.32
N GLN A 305 -5.47 -5.75 9.14
CA GLN A 305 -6.37 -4.94 9.97
C GLN A 305 -6.45 -5.42 11.42
N VAL A 306 -6.51 -6.75 11.62
CA VAL A 306 -6.53 -7.37 12.95
C VAL A 306 -5.22 -7.15 13.69
N ILE A 307 -4.07 -7.28 12.99
CA ILE A 307 -2.76 -6.99 13.59
C ILE A 307 -2.72 -5.56 14.13
N GLU A 308 -3.14 -4.57 13.34
CA GLU A 308 -3.18 -3.18 13.75
C GLU A 308 -4.15 -2.95 14.93
N ALA A 309 -5.35 -3.56 14.89
CA ALA A 309 -6.35 -3.44 15.95
C ALA A 309 -5.86 -4.02 17.29
N ILE A 310 -5.16 -5.17 17.26
CA ILE A 310 -4.54 -5.78 18.45
C ILE A 310 -3.49 -4.84 19.05
N HIS A 311 -2.64 -4.23 18.22
CA HIS A 311 -1.61 -3.33 18.70
C HIS A 311 -2.18 -2.08 19.38
N GLN A 312 -3.30 -1.57 18.87
CA GLN A 312 -4.03 -0.44 19.43
C GLN A 312 -4.94 -0.80 20.63
N GLY A 313 -4.97 -2.08 21.04
CA GLY A 313 -5.84 -2.53 22.13
C GLY A 313 -7.34 -2.44 21.81
N LYS A 314 -7.71 -2.33 20.53
CA LYS A 314 -9.10 -2.28 20.07
C LYS A 314 -9.73 -3.67 19.93
N MET A 315 -8.90 -4.71 20.01
CA MET A 315 -9.29 -6.09 19.78
C MET A 315 -8.32 -7.03 20.50
N THR A 316 -8.81 -8.13 21.07
CA THR A 316 -7.99 -9.21 21.59
C THR A 316 -7.52 -10.13 20.45
N ARG A 317 -6.47 -10.92 20.70
CA ARG A 317 -6.02 -11.92 19.73
C ARG A 317 -7.12 -12.91 19.37
N THR A 318 -7.91 -13.36 20.35
CA THR A 318 -8.98 -14.36 20.14
C THR A 318 -10.08 -13.82 19.23
N GLU A 319 -10.60 -12.62 19.51
CA GLU A 319 -11.58 -11.95 18.65
C GLU A 319 -11.03 -11.74 17.23
N GLY A 320 -9.75 -11.37 17.12
CA GLY A 320 -9.08 -11.21 15.83
C GLY A 320 -9.02 -12.49 15.00
N LEU A 321 -8.73 -13.63 15.62
CA LEU A 321 -8.71 -14.93 14.94
C LEU A 321 -10.10 -15.33 14.44
N GLU A 322 -11.16 -15.03 15.18
CA GLU A 322 -12.54 -15.27 14.74
C GLU A 322 -12.87 -14.49 13.46
N LEU A 323 -12.48 -13.20 13.41
CA LEU A 323 -12.68 -12.36 12.23
C LEU A 323 -11.84 -12.81 11.03
N ILE A 324 -10.59 -13.21 11.25
CA ILE A 324 -9.71 -13.74 10.18
C ILE A 324 -10.33 -14.99 9.57
N ARG A 325 -10.76 -15.96 10.39
CA ARG A 325 -11.41 -17.18 9.91
C ARG A 325 -12.68 -16.89 9.14
N LYS A 326 -13.43 -15.87 9.55
CA LYS A 326 -14.70 -15.52 8.91
C LYS A 326 -14.52 -14.75 7.60
N TYR A 327 -13.54 -13.84 7.52
CA TYR A 327 -13.52 -12.81 6.47
C TYR A 327 -12.21 -12.70 5.67
N ASP A 328 -11.09 -13.26 6.14
CA ASP A 328 -9.85 -13.06 5.41
C ASP A 328 -9.86 -13.81 4.07
N GLY A 329 -9.34 -13.14 3.04
CA GLY A 329 -9.38 -13.64 1.67
C GLY A 329 -10.76 -13.70 1.01
N LYS A 330 -11.84 -13.21 1.66
CA LYS A 330 -13.15 -13.12 1.00
C LYS A 330 -13.10 -12.16 -0.18
N CYS A 331 -13.74 -12.56 -1.26
CA CYS A 331 -13.89 -11.78 -2.49
C CYS A 331 -15.17 -12.25 -3.18
N ASP A 332 -16.17 -11.37 -3.24
CA ASP A 332 -17.42 -11.67 -3.91
C ASP A 332 -17.18 -11.90 -5.41
N HIS A 333 -17.95 -12.84 -5.98
CA HIS A 333 -17.83 -13.25 -7.38
C HIS A 333 -17.98 -12.06 -8.35
N SER A 334 -18.77 -11.05 -8.00
CA SER A 334 -18.94 -9.86 -8.84
C SER A 334 -17.63 -9.08 -9.06
N TYR A 335 -16.71 -9.05 -8.09
CA TYR A 335 -15.39 -8.43 -8.25
C TYR A 335 -14.53 -9.22 -9.23
N ILE A 336 -14.60 -10.56 -9.19
CA ILE A 336 -13.88 -11.45 -10.11
C ILE A 336 -14.41 -11.26 -11.53
N VAL A 337 -15.73 -11.22 -11.73
CA VAL A 337 -16.34 -10.99 -13.05
C VAL A 337 -15.92 -9.64 -13.63
N ARG A 338 -15.96 -8.57 -12.83
CA ARG A 338 -15.52 -7.23 -13.26
C ARG A 338 -14.03 -7.21 -13.62
N TYR A 339 -13.19 -7.86 -12.82
CA TYR A 339 -11.77 -7.98 -13.08
C TYR A 339 -11.46 -8.75 -14.36
N CYS A 340 -12.12 -9.90 -14.57
CA CYS A 340 -11.97 -10.71 -15.79
C CYS A 340 -12.37 -9.92 -17.04
N ARG A 341 -13.51 -9.22 -16.98
CA ARG A 341 -13.97 -8.33 -18.04
C ARG A 341 -12.95 -7.23 -18.34
N TYR A 342 -12.42 -6.58 -17.31
CA TYR A 342 -11.45 -5.49 -17.47
C TYR A 342 -10.15 -5.96 -18.15
N LEU A 343 -9.65 -7.14 -17.79
CA LEU A 343 -8.44 -7.72 -18.38
C LEU A 343 -8.68 -8.47 -19.69
N GLY A 344 -9.93 -8.65 -20.11
CA GLY A 344 -10.29 -9.42 -21.30
C GLY A 344 -9.92 -10.90 -21.18
N ILE A 345 -10.14 -11.49 -20.00
CA ILE A 345 -9.91 -12.92 -19.73
C ILE A 345 -11.21 -13.60 -19.32
N THR A 346 -11.25 -14.91 -19.50
CA THR A 346 -12.33 -15.76 -19.00
C THR A 346 -12.15 -16.04 -17.50
N GLU A 347 -13.25 -16.36 -16.82
CA GLU A 347 -13.17 -16.80 -15.42
C GLU A 347 -12.38 -18.11 -15.27
N ASN A 348 -12.41 -18.99 -16.27
CA ASN A 348 -11.61 -20.21 -16.27
C ASN A 348 -10.12 -19.89 -16.25
N GLU A 349 -9.64 -19.01 -17.13
CA GLU A 349 -8.24 -18.55 -17.12
C GLU A 349 -7.88 -17.89 -15.79
N PHE A 350 -8.79 -17.11 -15.21
CA PHE A 350 -8.58 -16.52 -13.89
C PHE A 350 -8.35 -17.60 -12.82
N TRP A 351 -9.23 -18.60 -12.74
CA TRP A 351 -9.13 -19.67 -11.74
C TRP A 351 -7.95 -20.61 -11.98
N GLU A 352 -7.52 -20.82 -13.23
CA GLU A 352 -6.28 -21.53 -13.56
C GLU A 352 -5.05 -20.79 -13.02
N VAL A 353 -5.02 -19.46 -13.14
CA VAL A 353 -3.94 -18.65 -12.55
C VAL A 353 -3.96 -18.74 -11.03
N VAL A 354 -5.14 -18.62 -10.40
CA VAL A 354 -5.30 -18.76 -8.94
C VAL A 354 -4.77 -20.11 -8.47
N GLU A 355 -5.19 -21.20 -9.13
CA GLU A 355 -4.79 -22.56 -8.77
C GLU A 355 -3.29 -22.80 -8.97
N ARG A 356 -2.69 -22.23 -10.02
CA ARG A 356 -1.24 -22.33 -10.25
C ARG A 356 -0.42 -21.65 -9.15
N PHE A 357 -0.91 -20.55 -8.61
CA PHE A 357 -0.22 -19.82 -7.52
C PHE A 357 -0.62 -20.27 -6.12
N ARG A 358 -1.61 -21.15 -6.00
CA ARG A 358 -2.04 -21.67 -4.70
C ARG A 358 -0.91 -22.35 -3.96
N ASN A 359 -0.73 -21.95 -2.71
CA ASN A 359 0.10 -22.73 -1.80
C ASN A 359 -0.72 -23.91 -1.25
N ARG A 360 -0.47 -25.09 -1.80
CA ARG A 360 -1.19 -26.33 -1.47
C ARG A 360 -0.92 -26.83 -0.06
N ASP A 361 0.13 -26.36 0.60
CA ASP A 361 0.44 -26.72 1.98
C ASP A 361 -0.34 -25.86 2.97
N LEU A 362 -0.77 -24.66 2.56
CA LEU A 362 -1.44 -23.69 3.43
C LEU A 362 -2.97 -23.67 3.22
N VAL A 363 -3.42 -23.69 1.97
CA VAL A 363 -4.79 -23.36 1.59
C VAL A 363 -5.45 -24.48 0.79
N GLU A 364 -6.69 -24.79 1.15
CA GLU A 364 -7.56 -25.73 0.44
C GLU A 364 -8.95 -25.15 0.18
N ARG A 365 -9.77 -25.87 -0.60
CA ARG A 365 -11.18 -25.51 -0.79
C ARG A 365 -12.00 -26.13 0.33
N GLY A 366 -12.73 -25.30 1.05
CA GLY A 366 -13.70 -25.72 2.05
C GLY A 366 -14.94 -26.37 1.42
N PRO A 367 -15.86 -26.90 2.25
CA PRO A 367 -17.08 -27.56 1.78
C PRO A 367 -18.03 -26.64 0.99
N ASP A 368 -17.94 -25.33 1.21
CA ASP A 368 -18.68 -24.29 0.49
C ASP A 368 -17.98 -23.85 -0.81
N GLY A 369 -16.88 -24.50 -1.17
CA GLY A 369 -16.07 -24.21 -2.36
C GLY A 369 -15.12 -23.01 -2.21
N GLN A 370 -15.13 -22.32 -1.06
CA GLN A 370 -14.30 -21.16 -0.78
C GLN A 370 -12.91 -21.58 -0.29
N TRP A 371 -11.93 -20.68 -0.41
CA TRP A 371 -10.58 -20.94 0.09
C TRP A 371 -10.51 -20.83 1.62
N CYS A 372 -9.90 -21.80 2.28
CA CYS A 372 -9.66 -21.80 3.72
C CYS A 372 -8.25 -22.33 4.05
N LEU A 373 -7.71 -21.88 5.18
CA LEU A 373 -6.47 -22.42 5.74
C LEU A 373 -6.69 -23.85 6.22
N LYS A 374 -5.70 -24.72 5.98
CA LYS A 374 -5.67 -26.10 6.47
C LYS A 374 -5.45 -26.21 7.98
N ASP A 375 -4.69 -25.26 8.55
CA ASP A 375 -4.37 -25.16 9.97
C ASP A 375 -4.61 -23.71 10.48
N PRO A 376 -5.88 -23.33 10.72
CA PRO A 376 -6.33 -21.94 10.93
C PRO A 376 -6.20 -21.35 12.35
#